data_AF-X0UI07-F1
#
_entry.id   AF-X0UI07-F1
#
_cell.length_a   1.000
_cell.length_b   1.000
_cell.length_c   1.000
_cell.angle_alpha   90.00
_cell.angle_beta   90.00
_cell.angle_gamma   90.00
#
_symmetry.space_group_name_H-M   'P 1'
#
loop_
_entity.id
_entity.type
_entity.pdbx_description
1 polymer ?
#
loop_
_entity_poly.entity_id
_entity_poly.type
_entity_poly.pdbx_seq_one_letter_code
_entity_poly.pdbx_strand_id
1 'polypeptide(L)'
;YNKVKTSELDELASELCASMIIGEPEYGILASRIIISNHHKNTSPSFSETIHILYNNITNQEKSPLISKELYDTVIKNKNKLNDKINYDRDYNFDYFGFKTLERAYLMKSNGKVIERPQQMIMRVALGIHGKDFKDALNTYELMSKQFFIHATPTLFNSGTPRPQLSSCFLLAMKSDSIDGIFKTVSDCANISKWAGGIGLHIHNIRCKDSPIRGTNGISNGIVPMLRVFNNTARYVDQGGGKRNGSFAIYLEPWHGDIMSFIE
;
A
#
# COMPACT_ATOMS: atom_id res chain seq x y z
N TYR A 1 -35.78 -7.92 -6.08
CA TYR A 1 -35.89 -9.39 -6.21
C TYR A 1 -36.05 -10.01 -4.83
N ASN A 2 -36.80 -11.11 -4.69
CA ASN A 2 -36.91 -11.81 -3.42
C ASN A 2 -35.55 -12.47 -3.06
N LYS A 3 -35.15 -12.41 -1.78
CA LYS A 3 -33.88 -12.96 -1.20
C LYS A 3 -32.60 -12.12 -1.32
N VAL A 4 -32.67 -10.83 -1.61
CA VAL A 4 -31.49 -9.94 -1.52
C VAL A 4 -30.97 -9.87 -0.08
N LYS A 5 -29.66 -9.93 0.12
CA LYS A 5 -29.07 -9.85 1.48
C LYS A 5 -29.22 -8.44 2.04
N THR A 6 -29.40 -8.32 3.35
CA THR A 6 -29.45 -7.02 4.02
C THR A 6 -28.21 -6.18 3.79
N SER A 7 -27.02 -6.82 3.73
CA SER A 7 -25.77 -6.15 3.42
C SER A 7 -25.72 -5.54 2.01
N GLU A 8 -26.38 -6.16 1.04
CA GLU A 8 -26.45 -5.68 -0.35
C GLU A 8 -27.45 -4.51 -0.48
N LEU A 9 -28.50 -4.51 0.35
CA LEU A 9 -29.45 -3.39 0.43
C LEU A 9 -28.79 -2.16 1.07
N ASP A 10 -28.06 -2.33 2.17
CA ASP A 10 -27.34 -1.24 2.84
C ASP A 10 -26.27 -0.65 1.89
N GLU A 11 -25.59 -1.49 1.11
CA GLU A 11 -24.64 -1.07 0.07
C GLU A 11 -25.31 -0.15 -0.97
N LEU A 12 -26.39 -0.63 -1.61
CA LEU A 12 -27.14 0.11 -2.62
C LEU A 12 -27.72 1.41 -2.05
N ALA A 13 -28.24 1.39 -0.82
CA ALA A 13 -28.75 2.57 -0.16
C ALA A 13 -27.67 3.64 0.04
N SER A 14 -26.45 3.22 0.42
CA SER A 14 -25.32 4.14 0.57
C SER A 14 -24.87 4.73 -0.77
N GLU A 15 -24.84 3.94 -1.84
CA GLU A 15 -24.52 4.40 -3.20
C GLU A 15 -25.53 5.42 -3.72
N LEU A 16 -26.82 5.16 -3.51
CA LEU A 16 -27.88 6.08 -3.89
C LEU A 16 -27.76 7.41 -3.13
N CYS A 17 -27.54 7.35 -1.81
CA CYS A 17 -27.26 8.55 -1.02
C CYS A 17 -26.04 9.31 -1.55
N ALA A 18 -24.94 8.61 -1.87
CA ALA A 18 -23.74 9.24 -2.39
C ALA A 18 -23.98 9.95 -3.74
N SER A 19 -24.86 9.42 -4.60
CA SER A 19 -25.21 10.07 -5.86
C SER A 19 -26.04 11.36 -5.71
N MET A 20 -26.70 11.54 -4.56
CA MET A 20 -27.51 12.71 -4.24
C MET A 20 -26.72 13.86 -3.58
N ILE A 21 -25.43 13.67 -3.30
CA ILE A 21 -24.54 14.68 -2.68
C ILE A 21 -24.55 16.01 -3.44
N ILE A 22 -24.65 15.97 -4.78
CA ILE A 22 -24.66 17.20 -5.61
C ILE A 22 -25.86 18.09 -5.29
N GLY A 23 -27.01 17.49 -4.93
CA GLY A 23 -28.23 18.23 -4.60
C GLY A 23 -28.27 18.70 -3.15
N GLU A 24 -27.85 17.85 -2.21
CA GLU A 24 -27.86 18.14 -0.77
C GLU A 24 -26.65 17.44 -0.10
N PRO A 25 -25.64 18.20 0.38
CA PRO A 25 -24.42 17.63 0.96
C PRO A 25 -24.64 16.69 2.15
N GLU A 26 -25.72 16.86 2.92
CA GLU A 26 -26.04 15.98 4.06
C GLU A 26 -26.25 14.51 3.64
N TYR A 27 -26.61 14.25 2.38
CA TYR A 27 -26.65 12.88 1.86
C TYR A 27 -25.28 12.19 1.87
N GLY A 28 -24.17 12.94 1.83
CA GLY A 28 -22.83 12.37 1.96
C GLY A 28 -22.56 11.82 3.36
N ILE A 29 -23.06 12.51 4.39
CA ILE A 29 -22.98 12.07 5.78
C ILE A 29 -23.90 10.85 5.99
N LEU A 30 -25.10 10.86 5.40
CA LEU A 30 -25.99 9.71 5.46
C LEU A 30 -25.38 8.49 4.77
N ALA A 31 -24.82 8.68 3.56
CA ALA A 31 -24.16 7.63 2.80
C ALA A 31 -23.02 6.99 3.61
N SER A 32 -22.15 7.81 4.23
CA SER A 32 -21.04 7.32 5.04
C SER A 32 -21.52 6.54 6.27
N ARG A 33 -22.54 7.05 6.98
CA ARG A 33 -23.11 6.36 8.16
C ARG A 33 -23.72 5.00 7.81
N ILE A 34 -24.45 4.91 6.68
CA ILE A 34 -25.03 3.64 6.23
C ILE A 34 -23.92 2.64 5.92
N ILE A 35 -22.93 3.01 5.12
CA ILE A 35 -21.89 2.06 4.69
C ILE A 35 -21.00 1.63 5.86
N ILE A 36 -20.66 2.54 6.76
CA ILE A 36 -19.84 2.21 7.95
C ILE A 36 -20.63 1.31 8.91
N SER A 37 -21.92 1.59 9.12
CA SER A 37 -22.80 0.72 9.91
C SER A 37 -22.91 -0.68 9.30
N ASN A 38 -23.06 -0.78 7.98
CA ASN A 38 -23.04 -2.06 7.26
C ASN A 38 -21.71 -2.79 7.47
N HIS A 39 -20.58 -2.08 7.36
CA HIS A 39 -19.25 -2.66 7.61
C HIS A 39 -19.12 -3.19 9.03
N HIS A 40 -19.60 -2.44 10.03
CA HIS A 40 -19.59 -2.87 11.43
C HIS A 40 -20.44 -4.12 11.67
N LYS A 41 -21.62 -4.24 11.06
CA LYS A 41 -22.45 -5.46 11.15
C LYS A 41 -21.75 -6.69 10.56
N ASN A 42 -20.86 -6.48 9.59
CA ASN A 42 -20.20 -7.56 8.84
C ASN A 42 -18.78 -7.92 9.34
N THR A 43 -18.28 -7.22 10.36
CA THR A 43 -16.91 -7.38 10.90
C THR A 43 -16.89 -7.47 12.43
N SER A 44 -15.89 -8.15 13.00
CA SER A 44 -15.77 -8.29 14.46
C SER A 44 -15.49 -6.93 15.14
N PRO A 45 -16.15 -6.63 16.26
CA PRO A 45 -15.81 -5.46 17.09
C PRO A 45 -14.55 -5.68 17.94
N SER A 46 -14.00 -6.89 18.03
CA SER A 46 -12.81 -7.19 18.83
C SER A 46 -11.55 -7.09 17.99
N PHE A 47 -10.68 -6.13 18.30
CA PHE A 47 -9.39 -5.97 17.59
C PHE A 47 -8.51 -7.19 17.74
N SER A 48 -8.42 -7.75 18.95
CA SER A 48 -7.65 -8.98 19.19
C SER A 48 -8.18 -10.18 18.40
N GLU A 49 -9.48 -10.27 18.15
CA GLU A 49 -10.07 -11.33 17.33
C GLU A 49 -9.73 -11.13 15.84
N THR A 50 -9.87 -9.91 15.32
CA THR A 50 -9.44 -9.58 13.96
C THR A 50 -7.97 -9.93 13.74
N ILE A 51 -7.07 -9.54 14.65
CA ILE A 51 -5.64 -9.86 14.58
C ILE A 51 -5.40 -11.37 14.64
N HIS A 52 -6.17 -12.11 15.45
CA HIS A 52 -6.10 -13.56 15.51
C HIS A 52 -6.51 -14.23 14.20
N ILE A 53 -7.59 -13.77 13.57
CA ILE A 53 -8.04 -14.25 12.26
C ILE A 53 -6.96 -13.97 11.20
N LEU A 54 -6.40 -12.76 11.18
CA LEU A 54 -5.36 -12.37 10.21
C LEU A 54 -4.05 -13.15 10.39
N TYR A 55 -3.65 -13.45 11.63
CA TYR A 55 -2.46 -14.26 11.92
C TYR A 55 -2.66 -15.75 11.58
N ASN A 56 -3.87 -16.27 11.76
CA ASN A 56 -4.23 -17.64 11.40
C ASN A 56 -4.83 -17.78 10.01
N ASN A 57 -4.67 -16.76 9.16
CA ASN A 57 -5.14 -16.79 7.78
C ASN A 57 -4.55 -17.99 7.03
N ILE A 58 -5.40 -18.66 6.25
CA ILE A 58 -5.05 -19.82 5.44
C ILE A 58 -5.22 -19.42 3.97
N THR A 59 -4.24 -19.73 3.14
CA THR A 59 -4.29 -19.51 1.70
C THR A 59 -3.86 -20.81 1.03
N ASN A 60 -4.67 -21.34 0.10
CA ASN A 60 -4.41 -22.62 -0.58
C ASN A 60 -4.12 -23.78 0.40
N GLN A 61 -4.90 -23.89 1.49
CA GLN A 61 -4.76 -24.92 2.53
C GLN A 61 -3.48 -24.82 3.38
N GLU A 62 -2.63 -23.81 3.16
CA GLU A 62 -1.44 -23.55 3.97
C GLU A 62 -1.62 -22.30 4.83
N LYS A 63 -1.00 -22.30 6.02
CA LYS A 63 -1.02 -21.13 6.89
C LYS A 63 -0.19 -20.01 6.26
N SER A 64 -0.84 -18.91 5.92
CA SER A 64 -0.24 -17.71 5.33
C SER A 64 -0.61 -16.50 6.18
N PRO A 65 0.16 -16.22 7.25
CA PRO A 65 -0.16 -15.15 8.19
C PRO A 65 -0.05 -13.78 7.51
N LEU A 66 -1.07 -12.94 7.67
CA LEU A 66 -1.04 -11.56 7.18
C LEU A 66 -0.43 -10.59 8.19
N ILE A 67 -0.32 -11.03 9.45
CA ILE A 67 0.23 -10.28 10.57
C ILE A 67 1.50 -10.97 11.08
N SER A 68 2.48 -10.17 11.49
CA SER A 68 3.71 -10.67 12.10
C SER A 68 3.42 -11.37 13.44
N LYS A 69 4.21 -12.39 13.75
CA LYS A 69 4.12 -13.09 15.05
C LYS A 69 4.33 -12.12 16.22
N GLU A 70 5.27 -11.18 16.09
CA GLU A 70 5.55 -10.20 17.13
C GLU A 70 4.34 -9.31 17.45
N LEU A 71 3.67 -8.78 16.43
CA LEU A 71 2.45 -8.00 16.65
C LEU A 71 1.34 -8.87 17.24
N TYR A 72 1.15 -10.09 16.72
CA TYR A 72 0.15 -11.03 17.24
C TYR A 72 0.35 -11.30 18.74
N ASP A 73 1.57 -11.69 19.14
CA ASP A 73 1.90 -12.00 20.54
C ASP A 73 1.68 -10.77 21.44
N THR A 74 2.06 -9.58 20.96
CA THR A 74 1.88 -8.31 21.67
C THR A 74 0.40 -7.99 21.88
N VAL A 75 -0.43 -8.18 20.86
CA VAL A 75 -1.87 -7.92 20.91
C VAL A 75 -2.57 -8.91 21.84
N ILE A 76 -2.31 -10.21 21.70
CA ILE A 76 -2.96 -11.25 22.52
C ILE A 76 -2.63 -11.09 24.00
N LYS A 77 -1.36 -10.78 24.33
CA LYS A 77 -0.93 -10.53 25.71
C LYS A 77 -1.66 -9.34 26.35
N ASN A 78 -2.06 -8.34 25.56
CA ASN A 78 -2.65 -7.09 26.03
C ASN A 78 -4.08 -6.87 25.54
N LYS A 79 -4.79 -7.96 25.18
CA LYS A 79 -6.06 -7.92 24.45
C LYS A 79 -7.12 -7.00 25.06
N ASN A 80 -7.33 -7.06 26.38
CA ASN A 80 -8.35 -6.27 27.07
C ASN A 80 -8.03 -4.78 26.96
N LYS A 81 -6.80 -4.40 27.34
CA LYS A 81 -6.32 -3.02 27.29
C LYS A 81 -6.41 -2.41 25.89
N LEU A 82 -6.06 -3.16 24.85
CA LEU A 82 -6.07 -2.66 23.48
C LEU A 82 -7.48 -2.58 22.90
N ASN A 83 -8.34 -3.58 23.15
CA ASN A 83 -9.73 -3.54 22.73
C ASN A 83 -10.47 -2.36 23.35
N ASP A 84 -10.26 -2.09 24.65
CA ASP A 84 -10.92 -1.00 25.38
C ASP A 84 -10.49 0.40 24.93
N LYS A 85 -9.31 0.53 24.29
CA LYS A 85 -8.78 1.81 23.83
C LYS A 85 -9.28 2.22 22.45
N ILE A 86 -9.85 1.30 21.69
CA ILE A 86 -10.35 1.59 20.35
C ILE A 86 -11.74 2.24 20.46
N ASN A 87 -11.87 3.43 19.88
CA ASN A 87 -13.15 4.12 19.76
C ASN A 87 -13.72 3.97 18.34
N TYR A 88 -14.66 3.04 18.16
CA TYR A 88 -15.28 2.76 16.87
C TYR A 88 -16.22 3.85 16.36
N ASP A 89 -16.66 4.79 17.20
CA ASP A 89 -17.47 5.93 16.75
C ASP A 89 -16.66 6.82 15.79
N ARG A 90 -15.33 6.80 15.90
CA ARG A 90 -14.43 7.53 14.99
C ARG A 90 -14.42 6.98 13.57
N ASP A 91 -14.94 5.77 13.32
CA ASP A 91 -15.13 5.31 11.95
C ASP A 91 -16.14 6.21 11.21
N TYR A 92 -17.13 6.78 11.89
CA TYR A 92 -18.12 7.71 11.31
C TYR A 92 -17.55 9.10 10.94
N ASN A 93 -16.27 9.36 11.22
CA ASN A 93 -15.58 10.57 10.76
C ASN A 93 -15.11 10.45 9.30
N PHE A 94 -15.14 9.25 8.70
CA PHE A 94 -14.85 9.08 7.29
C PHE A 94 -16.08 9.43 6.46
N ASP A 95 -15.85 10.19 5.38
CA ASP A 95 -16.86 10.37 4.34
C ASP A 95 -17.01 9.08 3.51
N TYR A 96 -18.02 9.07 2.63
CA TYR A 96 -18.33 7.90 1.81
C TYR A 96 -17.13 7.48 0.93
N PHE A 97 -16.50 8.44 0.24
CA PHE A 97 -15.40 8.15 -0.69
C PHE A 97 -14.11 7.75 0.04
N GLY A 98 -13.82 8.36 1.19
CA GLY A 98 -12.71 7.99 2.05
C GLY A 98 -12.87 6.57 2.58
N PHE A 99 -14.06 6.21 3.08
CA PHE A 99 -14.33 4.83 3.51
C PHE A 99 -14.20 3.84 2.36
N LYS A 100 -14.78 4.11 1.18
CA LYS A 100 -14.66 3.24 -0.01
C LYS A 100 -13.22 3.07 -0.48
N THR A 101 -12.40 4.11 -0.35
CA THR A 101 -10.97 4.03 -0.63
C THR A 101 -10.27 3.08 0.33
N LEU A 102 -10.57 3.18 1.64
CA LEU A 102 -10.02 2.28 2.66
C LEU A 102 -10.46 0.83 2.42
N GLU A 103 -11.75 0.60 2.20
CA GLU A 103 -12.35 -0.72 1.97
C GLU A 103 -11.75 -1.42 0.74
N ARG A 104 -11.56 -0.66 -0.35
CA ARG A 104 -11.02 -1.21 -1.59
C ARG A 104 -9.58 -1.68 -1.43
N ALA A 105 -8.72 -0.86 -0.82
CA ALA A 105 -7.26 -1.00 -0.93
C ALA A 105 -6.51 -1.22 0.40
N TYR A 106 -7.00 -0.70 1.53
CA TYR A 106 -6.24 -0.59 2.78
C TYR A 106 -6.64 -1.60 3.85
N LEU A 107 -7.94 -1.83 4.02
CA LEU A 107 -8.43 -2.75 5.04
C LEU A 107 -8.09 -4.19 4.68
N MET A 108 -7.52 -4.94 5.63
CA MET A 108 -7.10 -6.31 5.38
C MET A 108 -8.28 -7.24 5.09
N LYS A 109 -8.08 -8.11 4.10
CA LYS A 109 -9.06 -9.11 3.66
C LYS A 109 -8.59 -10.51 4.03
N SER A 110 -9.52 -11.35 4.44
CA SER A 110 -9.34 -12.79 4.66
C SER A 110 -10.36 -13.52 3.78
N ASN A 111 -9.90 -14.49 2.99
CA ASN A 111 -10.75 -15.22 2.02
C ASN A 111 -11.57 -14.28 1.11
N GLY A 112 -10.96 -13.18 0.65
CA GLY A 112 -11.60 -12.19 -0.23
C GLY A 112 -12.57 -11.22 0.46
N LYS A 113 -12.91 -11.43 1.74
CA LYS A 113 -13.79 -10.54 2.51
C LYS A 113 -12.97 -9.58 3.39
N VAL A 114 -13.34 -8.31 3.43
CA VAL A 114 -12.76 -7.33 4.38
C VAL A 114 -13.16 -7.72 5.80
N ILE A 115 -12.17 -7.83 6.69
CA ILE A 115 -12.41 -8.18 8.10
C ILE A 115 -11.93 -7.11 9.08
N GLU A 116 -11.10 -6.19 8.61
CA GLU A 116 -10.54 -5.11 9.43
C GLU A 116 -11.42 -3.85 9.36
N ARG A 117 -11.66 -3.22 10.52
CA ARG A 117 -12.28 -1.88 10.59
C ARG A 117 -11.23 -0.77 10.48
N PRO A 118 -11.58 0.46 10.05
CA PRO A 118 -10.63 1.56 9.98
C PRO A 118 -9.88 1.82 11.29
N GLN A 119 -10.56 1.83 12.44
CA GLN A 119 -9.86 1.95 13.72
C GLN A 119 -8.88 0.80 14.02
N GLN A 120 -9.22 -0.43 13.61
CA GLN A 120 -8.35 -1.60 13.80
C GLN A 120 -7.09 -1.48 12.94
N MET A 121 -7.23 -1.01 11.70
CA MET A 121 -6.10 -0.66 10.83
C MET A 121 -5.20 0.38 11.48
N ILE A 122 -5.76 1.47 12.03
CA ILE A 122 -4.97 2.53 12.68
C ILE A 122 -4.24 1.99 13.91
N MET A 123 -4.90 1.18 14.75
CA MET A 123 -4.26 0.56 15.92
C MET A 123 -3.14 -0.40 15.51
N ARG A 124 -3.37 -1.23 14.48
CA ARG A 124 -2.33 -2.10 13.89
C ARG A 124 -1.14 -1.29 13.42
N VAL A 125 -1.36 -0.17 12.73
CA VAL A 125 -0.28 0.69 12.24
C VAL A 125 0.50 1.28 13.41
N ALA A 126 -0.19 1.84 14.41
CA ALA A 126 0.46 2.42 15.58
C ALA A 126 1.31 1.39 16.34
N LEU A 127 0.78 0.19 16.60
CA LEU A 127 1.54 -0.90 17.22
C LEU A 127 2.67 -1.42 16.32
N GLY A 128 2.47 -1.44 15.00
CA GLY A 128 3.50 -1.84 14.04
C GLY A 128 4.69 -0.88 13.98
N ILE A 129 4.48 0.40 14.27
CA ILE A 129 5.54 1.42 14.33
C ILE A 129 6.26 1.40 15.68
N HIS A 130 5.50 1.36 16.78
CA HIS A 130 6.03 1.55 18.13
C HIS A 130 6.36 0.24 18.86
N GLY A 131 5.96 -0.90 18.30
CA GLY A 131 6.21 -2.22 18.87
C GLY A 131 5.64 -2.36 20.28
N LYS A 132 6.53 -2.48 21.28
CA LYS A 132 6.17 -2.66 22.70
C LYS A 132 5.98 -1.35 23.46
N ASP A 133 6.27 -0.19 22.85
CA ASP A 133 5.98 1.10 23.48
C ASP A 133 4.49 1.45 23.35
N PHE A 134 3.71 0.99 24.32
CA PHE A 134 2.27 1.24 24.34
C PHE A 134 1.91 2.71 24.57
N LYS A 135 2.77 3.51 25.19
CA LYS A 135 2.46 4.90 25.46
C LYS A 135 2.40 5.66 24.12
N ASP A 136 3.44 5.50 23.32
CA ASP A 136 3.57 6.20 22.04
C ASP A 136 2.68 5.56 20.96
N ALA A 137 2.45 4.23 21.01
CA ALA A 137 1.45 3.58 20.17
C ALA A 137 0.04 4.13 20.40
N LEU A 138 -0.39 4.26 21.66
CA LEU A 138 -1.72 4.79 21.96
C LEU A 138 -1.85 6.28 21.63
N ASN A 139 -0.78 7.07 21.83
CA ASN A 139 -0.77 8.47 21.41
C ASN A 139 -0.87 8.60 19.88
N THR A 140 -0.15 7.77 19.13
CA THR A 140 -0.22 7.74 17.67
C THR A 140 -1.61 7.32 17.19
N TYR A 141 -2.19 6.28 17.80
CA TYR A 141 -3.57 5.88 17.53
C TYR A 141 -4.54 7.03 17.76
N GLU A 142 -4.43 7.74 18.89
CA GLU A 142 -5.31 8.86 19.23
C GLU A 142 -5.24 9.99 18.19
N LEU A 143 -4.04 10.37 17.77
CA LEU A 143 -3.84 11.43 16.78
C LEU A 143 -4.32 11.03 15.38
N MET A 144 -3.99 9.82 14.93
CA MET A 144 -4.40 9.32 13.61
C MET A 144 -5.91 9.07 13.52
N SER A 145 -6.52 8.49 14.56
CA SER A 145 -7.97 8.22 14.58
C SER A 145 -8.82 9.49 14.67
N LYS A 146 -8.25 10.58 15.19
CA LYS A 146 -8.83 11.94 15.13
C LYS A 146 -8.46 12.70 13.86
N GLN A 147 -7.78 12.05 12.91
CA GLN A 147 -7.40 12.62 11.61
C GLN A 147 -6.46 13.84 11.70
N PHE A 148 -5.64 13.97 12.76
CA PHE A 148 -4.61 15.02 12.83
C PHE A 148 -3.49 14.80 11.81
N PHE A 149 -3.15 13.54 11.53
CA PHE A 149 -2.22 13.15 10.48
C PHE A 149 -2.50 11.71 10.04
N ILE A 150 -1.90 11.30 8.93
CA ILE A 150 -1.91 9.91 8.46
C ILE A 150 -0.55 9.55 7.89
N HIS A 151 -0.12 8.30 8.08
CA HIS A 151 1.09 7.79 7.43
C HIS A 151 0.85 7.48 5.95
N ALA A 152 1.93 7.41 5.19
CA ALA A 152 1.90 7.06 3.77
C ALA A 152 1.35 5.65 3.53
N THR A 153 0.88 5.41 2.30
CA THR A 153 0.24 4.15 1.88
C THR A 153 1.04 2.88 2.24
N PRO A 154 2.36 2.77 2.00
CA PRO A 154 3.10 1.56 2.37
C PRO A 154 3.13 1.31 3.88
N THR A 155 3.16 2.37 4.70
CA THR A 155 3.06 2.24 6.14
C THR A 155 1.69 1.68 6.55
N LEU A 156 0.60 2.17 5.96
CA LEU A 156 -0.75 1.67 6.25
C LEU A 156 -0.93 0.20 5.83
N PHE A 157 -0.36 -0.19 4.69
CA PHE A 157 -0.41 -1.55 4.17
C PHE A 157 0.43 -2.54 4.98
N ASN A 158 1.66 -2.16 5.31
CA ASN A 158 2.67 -3.11 5.73
C ASN A 158 3.02 -3.05 7.23
N SER A 159 2.57 -2.03 7.96
CA SER A 159 2.81 -1.98 9.41
C SER A 159 2.17 -3.18 10.11
N GLY A 160 2.97 -3.88 10.91
CA GLY A 160 2.54 -5.06 11.64
C GLY A 160 2.49 -6.36 10.82
N THR A 161 2.83 -6.35 9.52
CA THR A 161 2.86 -7.56 8.67
C THR A 161 4.20 -8.31 8.80
N PRO A 162 4.32 -9.57 8.34
CA PRO A 162 5.58 -10.33 8.42
C PRO A 162 6.78 -9.70 7.69
N ARG A 163 6.54 -8.82 6.71
CA ARG A 163 7.59 -8.08 6.00
C ARG A 163 7.19 -6.60 5.93
N PRO A 164 7.48 -5.82 6.99
CA PRO A 164 6.98 -4.47 7.12
C PRO A 164 7.83 -3.48 6.29
N GLN A 165 7.61 -3.42 4.97
CA GLN A 165 8.21 -2.37 4.16
C GLN A 165 7.39 -1.08 4.22
N LEU A 166 7.85 -0.12 5.02
CA LEU A 166 7.09 1.09 5.36
C LEU A 166 7.45 2.30 4.49
N SER A 167 8.58 2.28 3.78
CA SER A 167 9.04 3.41 2.96
C SER A 167 8.46 3.38 1.56
N SER A 168 8.12 4.57 1.04
CA SER A 168 7.46 4.70 -0.27
C SER A 168 8.41 4.90 -1.43
N CYS A 169 9.47 5.69 -1.23
CA CYS A 169 10.30 6.20 -2.32
C CYS A 169 11.76 5.79 -2.12
N PHE A 170 12.40 5.42 -3.22
CA PHE A 170 13.80 5.02 -3.26
C PHE A 170 14.53 5.76 -4.35
N LEU A 171 15.75 6.21 -4.04
CA LEU A 171 16.66 6.79 -5.02
C LEU A 171 17.79 5.78 -5.27
N LEU A 172 17.99 5.45 -6.54
CA LEU A 172 19.03 4.54 -6.98
C LEU A 172 20.00 5.23 -7.92
N ALA A 173 21.24 4.78 -7.82
CA ALA A 173 22.31 5.08 -8.75
C ALA A 173 22.50 3.90 -9.70
N MET A 174 22.61 4.18 -10.99
CA MET A 174 23.13 3.19 -11.92
C MET A 174 24.53 2.76 -11.49
N LYS A 175 24.71 1.46 -11.19
CA LYS A 175 25.93 0.97 -10.52
C LYS A 175 27.20 1.19 -11.33
N SER A 176 27.16 0.94 -12.63
CA SER A 176 28.28 1.16 -13.54
C SER A 176 27.83 1.12 -15.00
N ASP A 177 28.62 1.74 -15.89
CA ASP A 177 28.48 1.70 -17.34
C ASP A 177 28.93 0.36 -17.94
N SER A 178 28.27 -0.72 -17.52
CA SER A 178 28.53 -2.09 -17.94
C SER A 178 27.25 -2.92 -17.91
N ILE A 179 27.20 -4.01 -18.69
CA ILE A 179 26.05 -4.93 -18.69
C ILE A 179 25.78 -5.48 -17.28
N ASP A 180 26.82 -5.90 -16.56
CA ASP A 180 26.68 -6.38 -15.17
C ASP A 180 26.10 -5.29 -14.24
N GLY A 181 26.59 -4.05 -14.35
CA GLY A 181 26.07 -2.92 -13.57
C GLY A 181 24.61 -2.60 -13.87
N ILE A 182 24.25 -2.59 -15.16
CA ILE A 182 22.88 -2.35 -15.63
C ILE A 182 21.94 -3.44 -15.11
N PHE A 183 22.25 -4.72 -15.32
CA PHE A 183 21.36 -5.81 -14.90
C PHE A 183 21.27 -5.97 -13.38
N LYS A 184 22.33 -5.67 -12.62
CA LYS A 184 22.25 -5.56 -11.15
C LYS A 184 21.31 -4.44 -10.73
N THR A 185 21.36 -3.29 -11.40
CA THR A 185 20.46 -2.15 -11.13
C THR A 185 19.01 -2.50 -11.48
N VAL A 186 18.76 -3.21 -12.59
CA VAL A 186 17.44 -3.74 -12.96
C VAL A 186 16.91 -4.70 -11.88
N SER A 187 17.75 -5.61 -11.40
CA SER A 187 17.40 -6.56 -10.33
C SER A 187 17.01 -5.84 -9.03
N ASP A 188 17.78 -4.82 -8.63
CA ASP A 188 17.47 -4.00 -7.45
C ASP A 188 16.12 -3.28 -7.64
N CYS A 189 15.87 -2.70 -8.83
CA CYS A 189 14.62 -2.04 -9.14
C CYS A 189 13.42 -3.00 -9.09
N ALA A 190 13.57 -4.21 -9.62
CA ALA A 190 12.54 -5.25 -9.55
C ALA A 190 12.24 -5.64 -8.10
N ASN A 191 13.26 -5.84 -7.26
CA ASN A 191 13.10 -6.18 -5.85
C ASN A 191 12.39 -5.09 -5.06
N ILE A 192 12.68 -3.82 -5.34
CA ILE A 192 12.01 -2.68 -4.70
C ILE A 192 10.56 -2.55 -5.19
N SER A 193 10.33 -2.63 -6.51
CA SER A 193 8.99 -2.52 -7.10
C SER A 193 8.04 -3.60 -6.59
N LYS A 194 8.54 -4.84 -6.39
CA LYS A 194 7.78 -5.96 -5.83
C LYS A 194 7.07 -5.61 -4.52
N TRP A 195 7.66 -4.74 -3.70
CA TRP A 195 7.12 -4.32 -2.40
C TRP A 195 6.47 -2.93 -2.43
N ALA A 196 5.99 -2.51 -3.61
CA ALA A 196 5.30 -1.24 -3.82
C ALA A 196 6.16 0.02 -3.59
N GLY A 197 7.49 -0.08 -3.72
CA GLY A 197 8.38 1.08 -3.71
C GLY A 197 8.38 1.82 -5.06
N GLY A 198 8.21 3.13 -5.04
CA GLY A 198 8.47 4.02 -6.16
C GLY A 198 9.98 4.29 -6.29
N ILE A 199 10.47 4.41 -7.52
CA ILE A 199 11.92 4.50 -7.79
C ILE A 199 12.25 5.76 -8.57
N GLY A 200 13.21 6.53 -8.07
CA GLY A 200 13.99 7.47 -8.87
C GLY A 200 15.35 6.86 -9.20
N LEU A 201 15.71 6.74 -10.47
CA LEU A 201 16.98 6.16 -10.91
C LEU A 201 17.74 7.17 -11.76
N HIS A 202 18.95 7.56 -11.32
CA HIS A 202 19.82 8.37 -12.17
C HIS A 202 20.70 7.49 -13.07
N ILE A 203 20.85 7.92 -14.33
CA ILE A 203 21.59 7.17 -15.37
C ILE A 203 22.67 8.01 -16.07
N HIS A 204 23.08 9.13 -15.46
CA HIS A 204 24.04 10.09 -16.04
C HIS A 204 25.39 9.47 -16.45
N ASN A 205 25.75 8.33 -15.85
CA ASN A 205 27.01 7.63 -16.06
C ASN A 205 26.96 6.58 -17.18
N ILE A 206 25.81 6.33 -17.81
CA ILE A 206 25.74 5.42 -18.97
C ILE A 206 26.26 6.12 -20.22
N ARG A 207 27.02 5.41 -21.05
CA ARG A 207 27.52 5.96 -22.32
C ARG A 207 26.38 6.25 -23.31
N CYS A 208 26.53 7.31 -24.10
CA CYS A 208 25.58 7.66 -25.15
C CYS A 208 25.68 6.73 -26.37
N LYS A 209 24.75 6.89 -27.31
CA LYS A 209 24.81 6.27 -28.63
C LYS A 209 26.12 6.62 -29.32
N ASP A 210 26.60 5.71 -30.16
CA ASP A 210 27.83 5.88 -30.95
C ASP A 210 29.15 5.86 -30.16
N SER A 211 29.09 5.69 -28.83
CA SER A 211 30.27 5.50 -27.99
C SER A 211 30.95 4.13 -28.22
N PRO A 212 32.29 4.05 -28.26
CA PRO A 212 33.00 2.80 -28.49
C PRO A 212 32.88 1.83 -27.30
N ILE A 213 32.72 0.54 -27.59
CA ILE A 213 32.66 -0.53 -26.58
C ILE A 213 34.01 -1.27 -26.55
N ARG A 214 34.75 -1.04 -25.46
CA ARG A 214 36.02 -1.73 -25.21
C ARG A 214 35.76 -3.23 -25.01
N GLY A 215 36.51 -4.07 -25.73
CA GLY A 215 36.44 -5.54 -25.64
C GLY A 215 35.64 -6.23 -26.75
N THR A 216 34.53 -5.63 -27.23
CA THR A 216 33.76 -6.17 -28.35
C THR A 216 34.02 -5.47 -29.68
N ASN A 217 34.75 -4.35 -29.66
CA ASN A 217 34.99 -3.48 -30.82
C ASN A 217 33.70 -3.00 -31.51
N GLY A 218 32.60 -2.99 -30.77
CA GLY A 218 31.29 -2.54 -31.22
C GLY A 218 31.01 -1.10 -30.80
N ILE A 219 29.82 -0.63 -31.19
CA ILE A 219 29.33 0.70 -30.93
C ILE A 219 28.10 0.61 -30.02
N SER A 220 27.96 1.53 -29.06
CA SER A 220 26.83 1.61 -28.14
C SER A 220 25.53 2.00 -28.86
N ASN A 221 24.43 1.33 -28.50
CA ASN A 221 23.09 1.70 -28.95
C ASN A 221 22.46 2.84 -28.12
N GLY A 222 23.19 3.37 -27.13
CA GLY A 222 22.74 4.46 -26.25
C GLY A 222 21.74 4.01 -25.17
N ILE A 223 21.12 5.00 -24.52
CA ILE A 223 20.25 4.76 -23.35
C ILE A 223 18.85 4.24 -23.71
N VAL A 224 18.33 4.53 -24.91
CA VAL A 224 16.93 4.20 -25.26
C VAL A 224 16.64 2.69 -25.20
N PRO A 225 17.46 1.79 -25.79
CA PRO A 225 17.24 0.36 -25.65
C PRO A 225 17.36 -0.15 -24.21
N MET A 226 18.28 0.42 -23.42
CA MET A 226 18.40 0.11 -21.99
C MET A 226 17.12 0.50 -21.25
N LEU A 227 16.58 1.69 -21.50
CA LEU A 227 15.35 2.16 -20.86
C LEU A 227 14.13 1.31 -21.22
N ARG A 228 14.08 0.71 -22.42
CA ARG A 228 13.04 -0.27 -22.76
C ARG A 228 13.09 -1.51 -21.87
N VAL A 229 14.27 -1.94 -21.43
CA VAL A 229 14.40 -3.03 -20.45
C VAL A 229 13.79 -2.63 -19.11
N PHE A 230 14.17 -1.46 -18.57
CA PHE A 230 13.59 -0.93 -17.33
C PHE A 230 12.07 -0.76 -17.42
N ASN A 231 11.55 -0.26 -18.54
CA ASN A 231 10.12 -0.12 -18.77
C ASN A 231 9.40 -1.49 -18.74
N ASN A 232 9.94 -2.49 -19.44
CA ASN A 232 9.35 -3.82 -19.44
C ASN A 232 9.43 -4.48 -18.05
N THR A 233 10.51 -4.25 -17.30
CA THR A 233 10.61 -4.68 -15.90
C THR A 233 9.55 -3.99 -15.02
N ALA A 234 9.36 -2.68 -15.15
CA ALA A 234 8.35 -1.93 -14.38
C ALA A 234 6.92 -2.43 -14.66
N ARG A 235 6.63 -2.80 -15.92
CA ARG A 235 5.35 -3.37 -16.33
C ARG A 235 5.13 -4.81 -15.86
N TYR A 236 6.19 -5.60 -15.81
CA TYR A 236 6.13 -6.99 -15.36
C TYR A 236 5.98 -7.10 -13.84
N VAL A 237 6.75 -6.30 -13.10
CA VAL A 237 6.71 -6.29 -11.63
C VAL A 237 5.67 -5.27 -11.16
N ASP A 238 4.41 -5.57 -11.45
CA ASP A 238 3.29 -4.84 -10.86
C ASP A 238 3.19 -5.12 -9.35
N GLN A 239 2.82 -4.10 -8.58
CA GLN A 239 2.98 -4.11 -7.14
C GLN A 239 1.95 -5.06 -6.49
N GLY A 240 2.41 -6.18 -5.94
CA GLY A 240 1.65 -7.01 -4.99
C GLY A 240 0.34 -7.61 -5.52
N GLY A 241 0.29 -8.00 -6.80
CA GLY A 241 -0.88 -8.63 -7.43
C GLY A 241 -1.88 -7.61 -7.95
N GLY A 242 -1.41 -6.60 -8.69
CA GLY A 242 -2.27 -5.59 -9.31
C GLY A 242 -2.80 -4.50 -8.38
N LYS A 243 -2.22 -4.29 -7.19
CA LYS A 243 -2.64 -3.19 -6.30
C LYS A 243 -2.26 -1.82 -6.87
N ARG A 244 -1.13 -1.71 -7.59
CA ARG A 244 -0.66 -0.48 -8.25
C ARG A 244 0.42 -0.80 -9.30
N ASN A 245 0.51 0.03 -10.35
CA ASN A 245 1.53 -0.11 -11.38
C ASN A 245 2.93 0.26 -10.84
N GLY A 246 3.97 -0.47 -11.25
CA GLY A 246 5.35 -0.06 -11.03
C GLY A 246 5.63 1.28 -11.71
N SER A 247 6.32 2.19 -11.01
CA SER A 247 6.61 3.54 -11.53
C SER A 247 8.06 3.90 -11.24
N PHE A 248 8.83 4.10 -12.31
CA PHE A 248 10.23 4.53 -12.27
C PHE A 248 10.34 5.92 -12.90
N ALA A 249 10.90 6.87 -12.15
CA ALA A 249 11.33 8.16 -12.66
C ALA A 249 12.82 8.05 -13.01
N ILE A 250 13.15 8.25 -14.28
CA ILE A 250 14.53 8.22 -14.74
C ILE A 250 15.07 9.66 -14.73
N TYR A 251 16.25 9.84 -14.16
CA TYR A 251 16.93 11.12 -14.09
C TYR A 251 18.13 11.12 -15.04
N LEU A 252 18.17 12.12 -15.91
CA LEU A 252 19.27 12.36 -16.85
C LEU A 252 19.68 13.84 -16.81
N GLU A 253 20.98 14.14 -16.78
CA GLU A 253 21.48 15.51 -16.83
C GLU A 253 21.48 16.02 -18.28
N PRO A 254 21.20 17.31 -18.51
CA PRO A 254 20.92 17.84 -19.85
C PRO A 254 22.12 17.86 -20.80
N TRP A 255 23.33 17.65 -20.29
CA TRP A 255 24.55 17.56 -21.12
C TRP A 255 24.78 16.18 -21.73
N HIS A 256 23.97 15.18 -21.38
CA HIS A 256 24.15 13.82 -21.88
C HIS A 256 23.93 13.73 -23.41
N GLY A 257 24.78 12.98 -24.12
CA GLY A 257 24.74 12.90 -25.60
C GLY A 257 23.42 12.38 -26.18
N ASP A 258 22.66 11.59 -25.42
CA ASP A 258 21.34 11.09 -25.81
C ASP A 258 20.16 11.93 -25.27
N ILE A 259 20.38 13.16 -24.77
CA ILE A 259 19.33 13.96 -24.11
C ILE A 259 18.09 14.20 -24.97
N MET A 260 18.26 14.46 -26.26
CA MET A 260 17.13 14.70 -27.18
C MET A 260 16.27 13.44 -27.34
N SER A 261 16.90 12.28 -27.48
CA SER A 261 16.20 10.99 -27.55
C SER A 261 15.55 10.57 -26.23
N PHE A 262 15.95 11.16 -25.10
CA PHE A 262 15.41 10.85 -23.77
C PHE A 262 14.13 11.62 -23.46
N ILE A 263 14.00 12.84 -23.97
CA ILE A 263 12.84 13.71 -23.72
C ILE A 263 11.66 13.45 -24.68
N GLU A 264 11.88 12.65 -25.73
CA GLU A 264 10.87 12.14 -26.67
C GLU A 264 10.19 10.86 -26.15
#